data_AF-A0A1H0VUL6-F1
#
_entry.id   AF-A0A1H0VUL6-F1
#
_cell.length_a   1.000
_cell.length_b   1.000
_cell.length_c   1.000
_cell.angle_alpha   90.00
_cell.angle_beta   90.00
_cell.angle_gamma   90.00
#
_symmetry.space_group_name_H-M   'P 1'
#
loop_
_entity.id
_entity.type
_entity.pdbx_description
1 polymer ?
#
loop_
_entity_poly.entity_id
_entity_poly.type
_entity_poly.pdbx_seq_one_letter_code
_entity_poly.pdbx_strand_id
1 'polypeptide(L)'
;MMRNFLLIFLSILLASCAPSKISVQNNTLLSERMPELKIIINDPELTFCCENTSTRFLKYEDAAGGTSIENQVFVFAHIKNKYVKRAVYVWISKSSKGAWLSDIYSNVKFKIDHGVKRIGNTIYQYCTFFYDNPLRDLKDAVYANGYLLDGVYLNQSVGLLFGPNNNGKYHVDYIESVSEMHEQWDKPDLYNQAQREKIKKFKETANSVFIINY
;
A
#
# COMPACT_ATOMS: atom_id res chain seq x y z
N MET A 1 24.62 -18.51 -45.39
CA MET A 1 23.86 -19.03 -44.23
C MET A 1 24.16 -18.32 -42.89
N MET A 2 25.36 -17.77 -42.64
CA MET A 2 25.69 -17.07 -41.37
C MET A 2 24.93 -15.76 -41.08
N ARG A 3 24.45 -15.05 -42.11
CA ARG A 3 23.83 -13.72 -41.94
C ARG A 3 22.45 -13.77 -41.27
N ASN A 4 21.72 -14.87 -41.41
CA ASN A 4 20.41 -15.04 -40.78
C ASN A 4 20.53 -15.43 -39.29
N PHE A 5 21.60 -16.12 -38.90
CA PHE A 5 21.88 -16.44 -37.50
C PHE A 5 22.25 -15.20 -36.68
N LEU A 6 22.99 -14.26 -37.28
CA LEU A 6 23.38 -13.01 -36.59
C LEU A 6 22.18 -12.11 -36.27
N LEU A 7 21.19 -12.07 -37.17
CA LEU A 7 19.95 -11.29 -36.99
C LEU A 7 19.03 -11.87 -35.90
N ILE A 8 18.98 -13.21 -35.79
CA ILE A 8 18.24 -13.90 -34.71
C ILE A 8 18.92 -13.67 -33.36
N PHE A 9 20.26 -13.69 -33.31
CA PHE A 9 21.00 -13.41 -32.08
C PHE A 9 20.85 -11.95 -31.63
N LEU A 10 20.82 -10.99 -32.56
CA LEU A 10 20.58 -9.57 -32.25
C LEU A 10 19.16 -9.29 -31.74
N SER A 11 18.15 -9.99 -32.28
CA SER A 11 16.76 -9.82 -31.85
C SER A 11 16.49 -10.45 -30.48
N ILE A 12 17.21 -11.52 -30.12
CA ILE A 12 17.15 -12.11 -28.76
C ILE A 12 17.86 -11.21 -27.73
N LEU A 13 18.95 -10.52 -28.11
CA LEU A 13 19.64 -9.55 -27.24
C LEU A 13 18.84 -8.25 -27.05
N LEU A 14 18.04 -7.84 -28.03
CA LEU A 14 17.14 -6.69 -27.94
C LEU A 14 15.82 -6.99 -27.21
N ALA A 15 15.53 -8.25 -26.86
CA ALA A 15 14.53 -8.60 -25.84
C ALA A 15 15.03 -8.27 -24.40
N SER A 16 15.87 -7.24 -24.30
CA SER A 16 16.36 -6.64 -23.07
C SER A 16 15.19 -6.10 -22.27
N CYS A 17 14.88 -6.84 -21.19
CA CYS A 17 14.29 -6.38 -19.94
C CYS A 17 13.54 -5.04 -20.02
N ALA A 18 12.30 -5.07 -20.51
CA ALA A 18 11.40 -3.93 -20.32
C ALA A 18 11.36 -3.62 -18.80
N PRO A 19 11.66 -2.37 -18.39
CA PRO A 19 11.58 -2.00 -16.99
C PRO A 19 10.16 -2.31 -16.52
N SER A 20 10.05 -3.00 -15.38
CA SER A 20 8.76 -3.25 -14.74
C SER A 20 8.05 -1.91 -14.56
N LYS A 21 7.02 -1.66 -15.36
CA LYS A 21 6.30 -0.39 -15.37
C LYS A 21 5.07 -0.55 -14.49
N ILE A 22 5.07 0.13 -13.35
CA ILE A 22 3.82 0.44 -12.67
C ILE A 22 3.24 1.67 -13.37
N SER A 23 1.96 1.65 -13.67
CA SER A 23 1.26 2.76 -14.31
C SER A 23 -0.06 3.05 -13.62
N VAL A 24 -0.45 4.32 -13.62
CA VAL A 24 -1.74 4.77 -13.13
C VAL A 24 -2.51 5.38 -14.31
N GLN A 25 -3.70 4.86 -14.58
CA GLN A 25 -4.63 5.38 -15.59
C GLN A 25 -6.05 5.32 -15.04
N ASN A 26 -6.79 6.43 -15.08
CA ASN A 26 -8.22 6.49 -14.74
C ASN A 26 -8.57 5.71 -13.46
N ASN A 27 -7.99 6.10 -12.32
CA ASN A 27 -8.20 5.45 -11.02
C ASN A 27 -7.82 3.96 -10.97
N THR A 28 -7.06 3.48 -11.93
CA THR A 28 -6.52 2.12 -11.97
C THR A 28 -5.01 2.17 -11.84
N LEU A 29 -4.47 1.45 -10.86
CA LEU A 29 -3.05 1.13 -10.78
C LEU A 29 -2.83 -0.25 -11.39
N LEU A 30 -1.87 -0.34 -12.30
CA LEU A 30 -1.46 -1.57 -12.96
C LEU A 30 0.04 -1.79 -12.76
N SER A 31 0.42 -2.96 -12.25
CA SER A 31 1.78 -3.47 -12.16
C SER A 31 1.87 -4.81 -12.88
N GLU A 32 2.82 -4.95 -13.82
CA GLU A 32 2.86 -6.08 -14.76
C GLU A 32 3.83 -7.21 -14.38
N ARG A 33 4.64 -7.06 -13.31
CA ARG A 33 5.73 -8.03 -13.05
C ARG A 33 5.80 -8.54 -11.63
N MET A 34 5.99 -7.69 -10.61
CA MET A 34 6.23 -8.17 -9.24
C MET A 34 5.81 -7.13 -8.18
N PRO A 35 4.57 -7.22 -7.65
CA PRO A 35 3.53 -8.19 -8.01
C PRO A 35 2.86 -7.86 -9.34
N GLU A 36 2.33 -8.87 -10.04
CA GLU A 36 1.29 -8.62 -11.03
C GLU A 36 0.03 -8.21 -10.26
N LEU A 37 -0.43 -6.99 -10.48
CA LEU A 37 -1.42 -6.37 -9.62
C LEU A 37 -2.21 -5.33 -10.41
N LYS A 38 -3.53 -5.46 -10.37
CA LYS A 38 -4.45 -4.44 -10.86
C LYS A 38 -5.35 -4.00 -9.71
N ILE A 39 -5.25 -2.73 -9.34
CA ILE A 39 -6.08 -2.11 -8.31
C ILE A 39 -6.94 -1.06 -8.98
N ILE A 40 -8.26 -1.17 -8.81
CA ILE A 40 -9.24 -0.21 -9.32
C ILE A 40 -9.83 0.54 -8.13
N ILE A 41 -9.75 1.86 -8.14
CA ILE A 41 -10.39 2.73 -7.14
C ILE A 41 -11.78 3.11 -7.65
N ASN A 42 -12.81 2.61 -6.98
CA ASN A 42 -14.22 2.77 -7.36
C ASN A 42 -14.88 4.03 -6.78
N ASP A 43 -14.24 4.68 -5.80
CA ASP A 43 -14.77 5.92 -5.23
C ASP A 43 -14.44 7.10 -6.17
N PRO A 44 -15.45 7.77 -6.77
CA PRO A 44 -15.23 8.86 -7.72
C PRO A 44 -14.65 10.12 -7.06
N GLU A 45 -14.75 10.26 -5.74
CA GLU A 45 -14.13 11.38 -5.01
C GLU A 45 -12.64 11.16 -4.75
N LEU A 46 -12.14 9.93 -4.93
CA LEU A 46 -10.73 9.61 -4.80
C LEU A 46 -10.04 9.72 -6.16
N THR A 47 -9.25 10.77 -6.34
CA THR A 47 -8.46 10.99 -7.56
C THR A 47 -7.00 10.74 -7.30
N PHE A 48 -6.27 10.21 -8.28
CA PHE A 48 -4.82 10.09 -8.21
C PHE A 48 -4.19 11.44 -7.86
N CYS A 49 -3.39 11.46 -6.81
CA CYS A 49 -2.88 12.66 -6.17
C CYS A 49 -1.37 12.73 -6.30
N CYS A 50 -0.67 11.65 -5.93
CA CYS A 50 0.78 11.60 -5.97
C CYS A 50 1.33 10.18 -5.97
N GLU A 51 2.59 10.08 -6.36
CA GLU A 51 3.42 8.91 -6.16
C GLU A 51 4.74 9.30 -5.47
N ASN A 52 5.36 8.35 -4.80
CA ASN A 52 6.67 8.51 -4.20
C ASN A 52 7.46 7.21 -4.33
N THR A 53 8.73 7.32 -4.71
CA THR A 53 9.67 6.21 -4.71
C THR A 53 10.78 6.53 -3.72
N SER A 54 10.99 5.66 -2.75
CA SER A 54 12.03 5.83 -1.73
C SER A 54 12.87 4.56 -1.60
N THR A 55 14.14 4.74 -1.27
CA THR A 55 15.03 3.62 -0.94
C THR A 55 15.64 3.89 0.42
N ARG A 56 15.50 2.93 1.34
CA ARG A 56 16.11 2.99 2.67
C ARG A 56 17.10 1.85 2.87
N PHE A 57 18.23 2.13 3.51
CA PHE A 57 19.21 1.12 3.85
C PHE A 57 19.10 0.75 5.34
N LEU A 58 18.91 -0.53 5.64
CA LEU A 58 18.90 -1.08 6.99
C LEU A 58 20.21 -1.84 7.21
N LYS A 59 21.01 -1.37 8.18
CA LYS A 59 22.21 -2.09 8.62
C LYS A 59 21.81 -3.33 9.43
N TYR A 60 22.57 -4.40 9.30
CA TYR A 60 22.42 -5.55 10.19
C TYR A 60 22.99 -5.21 11.57
N GLU A 61 22.34 -5.69 12.62
CA GLU A 61 22.80 -5.44 14.00
C GLU A 61 24.09 -6.23 14.30
N ASP A 62 24.13 -7.50 13.89
CA ASP A 62 25.21 -8.44 14.27
C ASP A 62 26.15 -8.82 13.11
N ALA A 63 26.10 -8.11 11.97
CA ALA A 63 26.91 -8.46 10.80
C ALA A 63 27.33 -7.25 9.95
N ALA A 64 28.43 -7.39 9.20
CA ALA A 64 28.83 -6.39 8.22
C ALA A 64 27.82 -6.33 7.05
N GLY A 65 27.42 -5.12 6.69
CA GLY A 65 26.52 -4.84 5.57
C GLY A 65 25.11 -4.46 5.98
N GLY A 66 24.15 -4.76 5.10
CA GLY A 66 22.74 -4.42 5.30
C GLY A 66 21.88 -4.83 4.12
N THR A 67 20.60 -4.45 4.20
CA THR A 67 19.62 -4.62 3.13
C THR A 67 19.06 -3.27 2.70
N SER A 68 18.80 -3.13 1.40
CA SER A 68 18.08 -1.98 0.86
C SER A 68 16.62 -2.36 0.71
N ILE A 69 15.72 -1.48 1.14
CA ILE A 69 14.29 -1.62 0.93
C ILE A 69 13.86 -0.51 -0.01
N GLU A 70 13.41 -0.90 -1.18
CA GLU A 70 12.76 -0.05 -2.16
C GLU A 70 11.28 0.01 -1.85
N ASN A 71 10.72 1.22 -1.83
CA ASN A 71 9.33 1.50 -1.59
C ASN A 71 8.76 2.29 -2.77
N GLN A 72 7.55 1.94 -3.18
CA GLN A 72 6.75 2.71 -4.10
C GLN A 72 5.38 2.92 -3.48
N VAL A 73 4.96 4.18 -3.38
CA VAL A 73 3.67 4.58 -2.82
C VAL A 73 2.89 5.32 -3.88
N PHE A 74 1.63 4.96 -4.06
CA PHE A 74 0.69 5.62 -4.95
C PHE A 74 -0.54 6.02 -4.17
N VAL A 75 -0.97 7.28 -4.28
CA VAL A 75 -2.03 7.85 -3.44
C VAL A 75 -3.18 8.35 -4.31
N PHE A 76 -4.38 7.91 -4.00
CA PHE A 76 -5.65 8.41 -4.53
C PHE A 76 -6.41 9.04 -3.38
N ALA A 77 -6.66 10.34 -3.42
CA ALA A 77 -7.15 11.08 -2.26
C ALA A 77 -8.33 11.99 -2.61
N HIS A 78 -9.25 12.10 -1.65
CA HIS A 78 -10.20 13.20 -1.58
C HIS A 78 -9.61 14.29 -0.68
N ILE A 79 -9.33 15.45 -1.29
CA ILE A 79 -8.62 16.56 -0.66
C ILE A 79 -9.59 17.72 -0.45
N LYS A 80 -9.71 18.18 0.81
CA LYS A 80 -10.53 19.33 1.18
C LYS A 80 -9.68 20.35 1.93
N ASN A 81 -9.59 21.57 1.40
CA ASN A 81 -8.78 22.65 2.00
C ASN A 81 -7.32 22.24 2.25
N LYS A 82 -6.70 21.54 1.29
CA LYS A 82 -5.36 20.92 1.37
C LYS A 82 -5.24 19.69 2.28
N TYR A 83 -6.25 19.37 3.10
CA TYR A 83 -6.21 18.19 3.95
C TYR A 83 -6.75 16.96 3.23
N VAL A 84 -6.03 15.85 3.32
CA VAL A 84 -6.51 14.53 2.88
C VAL A 84 -7.60 14.08 3.85
N LYS A 85 -8.84 13.99 3.39
CA LYS A 85 -9.96 13.54 4.23
C LYS A 85 -10.20 12.04 4.11
N ARG A 86 -10.04 11.52 2.89
CA ARG A 86 -10.10 10.08 2.59
C ARG A 86 -9.04 9.76 1.57
N ALA A 87 -8.44 8.58 1.63
CA ALA A 87 -7.53 8.14 0.59
C ALA A 87 -7.50 6.62 0.47
N VAL A 88 -7.18 6.15 -0.73
CA VAL A 88 -6.56 4.84 -0.92
C VAL A 88 -5.09 5.08 -1.22
N TYR A 89 -4.20 4.42 -0.51
CA TYR A 89 -2.81 4.34 -0.93
C TYR A 89 -2.37 2.90 -1.11
N VAL A 90 -1.58 2.70 -2.16
CA VAL A 90 -0.97 1.42 -2.49
C VAL A 90 0.50 1.55 -2.17
N TRP A 91 1.00 0.70 -1.29
CA TRP A 91 2.42 0.66 -0.94
C TRP A 91 2.99 -0.71 -1.29
N ILE A 92 4.02 -0.68 -2.14
CA ILE A 92 4.80 -1.84 -2.57
C ILE A 92 6.20 -1.67 -2.00
N SER A 93 6.67 -2.68 -1.28
CA SER A 93 8.04 -2.75 -0.76
C SER A 93 8.78 -3.97 -1.29
N LYS A 94 10.04 -3.80 -1.65
CA LYS A 94 10.93 -4.90 -2.03
C LYS A 94 12.27 -4.79 -1.30
N SER A 95 12.65 -5.86 -0.64
CA SER A 95 13.94 -5.97 0.04
C SER A 95 14.97 -6.58 -0.91
N SER A 96 16.17 -5.99 -0.97
CA SER A 96 17.28 -6.53 -1.75
C SER A 96 17.83 -7.83 -1.15
N LYS A 97 17.74 -7.99 0.18
CA LYS A 97 18.12 -9.20 0.92
C LYS A 97 17.14 -9.48 2.07
N GLY A 98 17.00 -10.76 2.43
CA GLY A 98 16.12 -11.19 3.52
C GLY A 98 14.65 -11.37 3.10
N ALA A 99 13.82 -11.65 4.10
CA ALA A 99 12.40 -11.96 3.95
C ALA A 99 11.58 -11.05 4.88
N TRP A 100 10.36 -10.72 4.47
CA TRP A 100 9.38 -10.13 5.37
C TRP A 100 8.83 -11.19 6.34
N LEU A 101 8.47 -10.75 7.55
CA LEU A 101 7.74 -11.59 8.50
C LEU A 101 6.42 -12.07 7.89
N SER A 102 6.00 -13.28 8.24
CA SER A 102 4.78 -13.89 7.72
C SER A 102 3.54 -13.08 8.05
N ASP A 103 3.44 -12.50 9.26
CA ASP A 103 2.41 -11.53 9.62
C ASP A 103 2.86 -10.12 9.19
N ILE A 104 2.21 -9.58 8.15
CA ILE A 104 2.51 -8.25 7.59
C ILE A 104 2.16 -7.14 8.59
N TYR A 105 1.24 -7.42 9.51
CA TYR A 105 0.70 -6.49 10.49
C TYR A 105 1.20 -6.77 11.91
N SER A 106 2.29 -7.53 12.08
CA SER A 106 2.85 -7.88 13.39
C SER A 106 3.17 -6.65 14.25
N ASN A 107 3.53 -5.54 13.61
CA ASN A 107 3.95 -4.30 14.27
C ASN A 107 2.80 -3.32 14.54
N VAL A 108 1.55 -3.66 14.17
CA VAL A 108 0.37 -2.83 14.45
C VAL A 108 -0.08 -3.10 15.88
N LYS A 109 0.10 -2.11 16.77
CA LYS A 109 -0.20 -2.24 18.21
C LYS A 109 -1.71 -2.29 18.51
N PHE A 110 -2.48 -1.38 17.93
CA PHE A 110 -3.90 -1.18 18.25
C PHE A 110 -4.79 -1.66 17.12
N LYS A 111 -4.88 -2.99 16.95
CA LYS A 111 -5.75 -3.63 15.94
C LYS A 111 -7.19 -3.63 16.44
N ILE A 112 -8.12 -3.12 15.63
CA ILE A 112 -9.57 -3.20 15.87
C ILE A 112 -10.11 -4.55 15.39
N ASP A 113 -9.59 -5.02 14.26
CA ASP A 113 -9.96 -6.27 13.59
C ASP A 113 -8.82 -6.68 12.67
N HIS A 114 -8.55 -7.96 12.56
CA HIS A 114 -7.51 -8.47 11.69
C HIS A 114 -7.75 -9.94 11.36
N GLY A 115 -7.12 -10.41 10.30
CA GLY A 115 -7.15 -11.82 9.97
C GLY A 115 -6.76 -12.04 8.53
N VAL A 116 -7.36 -13.06 7.94
CA VAL A 116 -7.21 -13.36 6.52
C VAL A 116 -8.56 -13.27 5.82
N LYS A 117 -8.56 -12.77 4.59
CA LYS A 117 -9.74 -12.74 3.74
C LYS A 117 -9.39 -13.17 2.32
N ARG A 118 -10.30 -13.88 1.66
CA ARG A 118 -10.14 -14.28 0.27
C ARG A 118 -10.68 -13.17 -0.64
N ILE A 119 -9.87 -12.72 -1.59
CA ILE A 119 -10.27 -11.79 -2.66
C ILE A 119 -9.93 -12.48 -3.98
N GLY A 120 -10.94 -12.75 -4.80
CA GLY A 120 -10.78 -13.64 -5.94
C GLY A 120 -10.22 -15.00 -5.52
N ASN A 121 -9.10 -15.41 -6.10
CA ASN A 121 -8.44 -16.69 -5.80
C ASN A 121 -7.33 -16.60 -4.75
N THR A 122 -7.06 -15.40 -4.24
CA THR A 122 -5.89 -15.12 -3.40
C THR A 122 -6.32 -14.86 -1.96
N ILE A 123 -5.53 -15.35 -1.00
CA ILE A 123 -5.75 -15.13 0.43
C ILE A 123 -4.87 -13.95 0.85
N TYR A 124 -5.52 -12.90 1.32
CA TYR A 124 -4.88 -11.69 1.82
C TYR A 124 -4.90 -11.67 3.34
N GLN A 125 -3.91 -11.04 3.94
CA GLN A 125 -4.02 -10.57 5.31
C GLN A 125 -4.74 -9.23 5.31
N TYR A 126 -5.56 -8.96 6.31
CA TYR A 126 -6.17 -7.65 6.50
C TYR A 126 -6.01 -7.20 7.95
N CYS A 127 -6.02 -5.89 8.14
CA CYS A 127 -5.99 -5.26 9.45
C CYS A 127 -6.74 -3.92 9.42
N THR A 128 -7.66 -3.74 10.35
CA THR A 128 -8.34 -2.48 10.63
C THR A 128 -7.77 -1.89 11.91
N PHE A 129 -7.31 -0.65 11.89
CA PHE A 129 -6.65 -0.02 13.03
C PHE A 129 -6.72 1.50 12.96
N PHE A 130 -6.48 2.16 14.09
CA PHE A 130 -6.28 3.61 14.13
C PHE A 130 -4.85 3.96 13.79
N TYR A 131 -4.73 5.06 13.09
CA TYR A 131 -3.54 5.45 12.38
C TYR A 131 -3.23 6.91 12.78
N ASP A 132 -2.39 7.09 13.82
CA ASP A 132 -2.09 8.39 14.45
C ASP A 132 -0.85 9.10 13.88
N ASN A 133 0.03 8.38 13.16
CA ASN A 133 1.22 8.96 12.54
C ASN A 133 1.55 8.33 11.17
N PRO A 134 1.06 8.93 10.05
CA PRO A 134 1.08 8.35 8.70
C PRO A 134 2.39 7.66 8.37
N LEU A 135 2.34 6.50 7.69
CA LEU A 135 3.53 5.76 7.30
C LEU A 135 4.47 6.77 6.65
N ARG A 136 5.74 6.78 7.06
CA ARG A 136 6.69 7.82 6.66
C ARG A 136 6.63 8.08 5.14
N ASP A 137 6.53 7.01 4.34
CA ASP A 137 6.46 7.11 2.90
C ASP A 137 5.15 7.75 2.36
N LEU A 138 3.99 7.53 3.01
CA LEU A 138 2.73 8.25 2.72
C LEU A 138 2.86 9.73 3.10
N LYS A 139 3.41 10.02 4.27
CA LYS A 139 3.62 11.39 4.73
C LYS A 139 4.52 12.16 3.78
N ASP A 140 5.63 11.55 3.38
CA ASP A 140 6.59 12.12 2.44
C ASP A 140 5.92 12.35 1.07
N ALA A 141 5.12 11.39 0.57
CA ALA A 141 4.39 11.52 -0.68
C ALA A 141 3.38 12.68 -0.66
N VAL A 142 2.58 12.79 0.41
CA VAL A 142 1.52 13.80 0.55
C VAL A 142 2.11 15.20 0.74
N TYR A 143 3.13 15.33 1.60
CA TYR A 143 3.73 16.63 1.91
C TYR A 143 4.58 17.19 0.78
N ALA A 144 5.31 16.34 0.05
CA ALA A 144 6.06 16.75 -1.14
C ALA A 144 5.16 17.36 -2.23
N ASN A 145 3.86 17.03 -2.21
CA ASN A 145 2.85 17.53 -3.15
C ASN A 145 1.98 18.66 -2.57
N GLY A 146 2.35 19.23 -1.40
CA GLY A 146 1.70 20.42 -0.83
C GLY A 146 0.39 20.14 -0.07
N TYR A 147 0.10 18.88 0.22
CA TYR A 147 -1.08 18.46 0.97
C TYR A 147 -0.76 18.18 2.44
N LEU A 148 -1.80 18.10 3.28
CA LEU A 148 -1.71 17.93 4.72
C LEU A 148 -2.49 16.70 5.17
N LEU A 149 -2.04 16.10 6.28
CA LEU A 149 -2.70 14.97 6.94
C LEU A 149 -3.33 15.47 8.23
N ASP A 150 -4.56 15.05 8.47
CA ASP A 150 -5.50 15.57 9.46
C ASP A 150 -5.29 14.92 10.85
N GLY A 151 -4.06 14.50 11.17
CA GLY A 151 -3.75 13.80 12.42
C GLY A 151 -4.16 12.33 12.38
N VAL A 152 -5.36 12.01 12.86
CA VAL A 152 -5.81 10.63 13.11
C VAL A 152 -6.72 10.11 12.00
N TYR A 153 -6.39 8.92 11.51
CA TYR A 153 -7.17 8.20 10.51
C TYR A 153 -7.62 6.85 11.03
N LEU A 154 -8.83 6.44 10.64
CA LEU A 154 -9.21 5.04 10.67
C LEU A 154 -8.72 4.38 9.38
N ASN A 155 -8.04 3.25 9.50
CA ASN A 155 -7.40 2.57 8.38
C ASN A 155 -7.92 1.13 8.23
N GLN A 156 -8.12 0.70 6.99
CA GLN A 156 -8.31 -0.69 6.63
C GLN A 156 -7.29 -1.06 5.56
N SER A 157 -6.34 -1.89 5.97
CA SER A 157 -5.27 -2.40 5.12
C SER A 157 -5.58 -3.82 4.67
N VAL A 158 -5.22 -4.13 3.43
CA VAL A 158 -5.22 -5.48 2.87
C VAL A 158 -3.88 -5.70 2.17
N GLY A 159 -3.17 -6.78 2.50
CA GLY A 159 -1.81 -6.99 2.03
C GLY A 159 -1.42 -8.44 1.82
N LEU A 160 -0.33 -8.62 1.09
CA LEU A 160 0.23 -9.92 0.71
C LEU A 160 1.76 -9.82 0.56
N LEU A 161 2.44 -10.91 0.92
CA LEU A 161 3.86 -11.14 0.62
C LEU A 161 4.01 -11.71 -0.78
N PHE A 162 5.04 -11.30 -1.50
CA PHE A 162 5.33 -11.78 -2.85
C PHE A 162 6.84 -11.92 -3.08
N GLY A 163 7.19 -12.49 -4.23
CA GLY A 163 8.58 -12.65 -4.65
C GLY A 163 9.27 -13.83 -3.96
N PRO A 164 10.49 -14.16 -4.41
CA PRO A 164 11.25 -15.27 -3.85
C PRO A 164 11.55 -15.03 -2.37
N ASN A 165 11.31 -16.05 -1.54
CA ASN A 165 11.49 -16.01 -0.09
C ASN A 165 10.73 -14.86 0.60
N ASN A 166 9.56 -14.46 0.07
CA ASN A 166 8.77 -13.35 0.62
C ASN A 166 9.60 -12.05 0.76
N ASN A 167 10.48 -11.76 -0.20
CA ASN A 167 11.30 -10.55 -0.17
C ASN A 167 10.53 -9.29 -0.59
N GLY A 168 9.32 -9.44 -1.13
CA GLY A 168 8.38 -8.37 -1.44
C GLY A 168 7.16 -8.42 -0.53
N LYS A 169 6.56 -7.25 -0.32
CA LYS A 169 5.22 -7.14 0.25
C LYS A 169 4.50 -5.96 -0.38
N TYR A 170 3.18 -6.06 -0.53
CA TYR A 170 2.37 -4.89 -0.83
C TYR A 170 1.16 -4.85 0.08
N HIS A 171 0.61 -3.66 0.24
CA HIS A 171 -0.70 -3.46 0.83
C HIS A 171 -1.43 -2.30 0.17
N VAL A 172 -2.75 -2.40 0.23
CA VAL A 172 -3.71 -1.38 -0.17
C VAL A 172 -4.44 -0.95 1.09
N ASP A 173 -4.40 0.34 1.36
CA ASP A 173 -4.90 0.93 2.57
C ASP A 173 -5.96 1.96 2.22
N TYR A 174 -7.17 1.76 2.73
CA TYR A 174 -8.20 2.80 2.75
C TYR A 174 -8.17 3.52 4.08
N ILE A 175 -8.02 4.84 4.05
CA ILE A 175 -8.02 5.71 5.22
C ILE A 175 -9.15 6.73 5.15
N GLU A 176 -9.74 7.02 6.32
CA GLU A 176 -10.70 8.10 6.53
C GLU A 176 -10.34 8.89 7.78
N SER A 177 -10.28 10.22 7.66
CA SER A 177 -9.99 11.11 8.78
C SER A 177 -11.08 10.97 9.84
N VAL A 178 -10.65 10.84 11.10
CA VAL A 178 -11.51 10.85 12.28
C VAL A 178 -11.10 11.97 13.25
N SER A 179 -10.38 12.97 12.76
CA SER A 179 -9.81 14.07 13.55
C SER A 179 -10.85 14.94 14.26
N GLU A 180 -12.08 14.95 13.74
CA GLU A 180 -13.23 15.63 14.32
C GLU A 180 -13.73 14.93 15.61
N MET A 181 -13.24 13.74 15.91
CA MET A 181 -13.60 12.96 17.09
C MET A 181 -12.47 13.01 18.13
N HIS A 182 -12.63 13.88 19.13
CA HIS A 182 -11.72 14.06 20.27
C HIS A 182 -11.77 12.88 21.25
N GLU A 183 -11.35 11.66 20.87
CA GLU A 183 -11.56 10.48 21.73
C GLU A 183 -10.40 9.47 21.75
N GLN A 184 -10.38 8.63 22.81
CA GLN A 184 -9.40 7.58 23.11
C GLN A 184 -9.52 6.39 22.14
N TRP A 185 -9.03 6.58 20.92
CA TRP A 185 -9.00 5.55 19.88
C TRP A 185 -8.01 4.41 20.13
N ASP A 186 -7.24 4.48 21.21
CA ASP A 186 -6.29 3.47 21.67
C ASP A 186 -6.93 2.40 22.57
N LYS A 187 -8.22 2.56 22.96
CA LYS A 187 -8.93 1.67 23.88
C LYS A 187 -10.23 1.12 23.28
N PRO A 188 -10.17 0.05 22.46
CA PRO A 188 -11.32 -0.55 21.80
C PRO A 188 -12.48 -0.92 22.71
N ASP A 189 -12.18 -1.38 23.93
CA ASP A 189 -13.18 -1.79 24.91
C ASP A 189 -14.02 -0.62 25.42
N LEU A 190 -13.49 0.61 25.34
CA LEU A 190 -14.13 1.82 25.83
C LEU A 190 -14.90 2.57 24.73
N TYR A 191 -15.02 2.01 23.52
CA TYR A 191 -15.73 2.70 22.45
C TYR A 191 -17.20 2.90 22.77
N ASN A 192 -17.64 4.16 22.66
CA ASN A 192 -19.05 4.54 22.75
C ASN A 192 -19.81 4.07 21.50
N GLN A 193 -21.14 4.23 21.52
CA GLN A 193 -22.00 3.78 20.41
C GLN A 193 -21.66 4.49 19.08
N ALA A 194 -21.44 5.81 19.11
CA ALA A 194 -21.12 6.59 17.91
C ALA A 194 -19.80 6.13 17.25
N GLN A 195 -18.78 5.84 18.05
CA GLN A 195 -17.51 5.28 17.57
C GLN A 195 -17.70 3.91 16.93
N ARG A 196 -18.51 3.03 17.54
CA ARG A 196 -18.79 1.69 16.98
C ARG A 196 -19.55 1.77 15.66
N GLU A 197 -20.54 2.66 15.57
CA GLU A 197 -21.29 2.92 14.33
C GLU A 197 -20.39 3.49 13.23
N LYS A 198 -19.49 4.42 13.59
CA LYS A 198 -18.49 4.97 12.66
C LYS A 198 -17.55 3.89 12.13
N ILE A 199 -17.02 3.03 13.00
CA ILE A 199 -16.15 1.90 12.60
C ILE A 199 -16.90 0.92 11.69
N LYS A 200 -18.16 0.61 12.02
CA LYS A 200 -19.00 -0.28 11.19
C LYS A 200 -19.19 0.30 9.79
N LYS A 201 -19.63 1.55 9.68
CA LYS A 201 -19.83 2.25 8.39
C LYS A 201 -18.53 2.36 7.59
N PHE A 202 -17.41 2.61 8.28
CA PHE A 202 -16.09 2.63 7.66
C PHE A 202 -15.74 1.29 7.03
N LYS A 203 -15.89 0.17 7.75
CA LYS A 203 -15.61 -1.18 7.22
C LYS A 203 -16.49 -1.52 6.01
N GLU A 204 -17.76 -1.13 6.05
CA GLU A 204 -18.68 -1.31 4.92
C GLU A 204 -18.21 -0.53 3.69
N THR A 205 -17.83 0.74 3.89
CA THR A 205 -17.29 1.60 2.83
C THR A 205 -16.00 1.03 2.25
N ALA A 206 -15.03 0.71 3.10
CA ALA A 206 -13.71 0.21 2.73
C ALA A 206 -13.75 -1.03 1.83
N ASN A 207 -14.71 -1.93 2.03
CA ASN A 207 -14.88 -3.13 1.21
C ASN A 207 -15.34 -2.84 -0.23
N SER A 208 -15.87 -1.64 -0.51
CA SER A 208 -16.34 -1.23 -1.84
C SER A 208 -15.44 -0.23 -2.55
N VAL A 209 -14.56 0.46 -1.81
CA VAL A 209 -13.76 1.58 -2.34
C VAL A 209 -12.74 1.13 -3.38
N PHE A 210 -12.23 -0.09 -3.29
CA PHE A 210 -11.27 -0.60 -4.25
C PHE A 210 -11.47 -2.09 -4.56
N ILE A 211 -11.07 -2.49 -5.76
CA ILE A 211 -11.03 -3.88 -6.20
C ILE A 211 -9.57 -4.25 -6.43
N ILE A 212 -9.14 -5.39 -5.87
CA ILE A 212 -7.83 -5.97 -6.13
C ILE A 212 -8.01 -7.18 -7.04
N ASN A 213 -7.35 -7.16 -8.19
CA ASN A 213 -7.20 -8.32 -9.06
C ASN A 213 -5.72 -8.72 -9.06
N TYR A 214 -5.48 -9.98 -8.69
CA TYR A 214 -4.19 -10.65 -8.61
C TYR A 214 -4.29 -11.98 -9.33
#